data_AF-A0A0F8WAZ8-F1
#
_entry.id   AF-A0A0F8WAZ8-F1
#
_cell.length_a   1.000
_cell.length_b   1.000
_cell.length_c   1.000
_cell.angle_alpha   90.00
_cell.angle_beta   90.00
_cell.angle_gamma   90.00
#
_symmetry.space_group_name_H-M   'P 1'
#
loop_
_entity.id
_entity.type
_entity.pdbx_description
1 polymer ?
#
loop_
_entity_poly.entity_id
_entity_poly.type
_entity_poly.pdbx_seq_one_letter_code
_entity_poly.pdbx_strand_id
1 'polypeptide(L)' 'FTAEASDLGERFSGLLGPTRLLSGFELVSQRTDKVVEMRLARPHYDFEGELTHWEFNPIDCESFNNLIVFND' A
#
# COMPACT_ATOMS: atom_id res chain seq x y z
N PHE A 1 1.42 -9.61 -10.15
CA PHE A 1 2.09 -8.50 -9.44
C PHE A 1 2.97 -9.15 -8.39
N THR A 2 4.25 -8.81 -8.33
CA THR A 2 5.18 -9.30 -7.30
C THR A 2 5.89 -8.07 -6.75
N ALA A 3 5.60 -7.74 -5.50
CA ALA A 3 6.33 -6.78 -4.70
C ALA A 3 6.64 -7.48 -3.38
N GLU A 4 7.89 -7.43 -2.94
CA GLU A 4 8.28 -8.01 -1.65
C GLU A 4 7.69 -7.12 -0.54
N ALA A 5 6.90 -7.73 0.35
CA ALA A 5 6.10 -7.00 1.34
C ALA A 5 6.97 -6.22 2.35
N SER A 6 8.19 -6.68 2.61
CA SER A 6 9.18 -6.05 3.48
C SER A 6 9.62 -4.65 2.99
N ASP A 7 9.87 -4.51 1.68
CA ASP A 7 10.27 -3.23 1.07
C ASP A 7 9.15 -2.17 1.12
N LEU A 8 7.90 -2.63 1.11
CA LEU A 8 6.73 -1.76 1.24
C LEU A 8 6.55 -1.33 2.71
N GLY A 9 6.66 -2.27 3.66
CA GLY A 9 6.57 -1.99 5.09
C GLY A 9 7.60 -0.96 5.58
N GLU A 10 8.86 -1.08 5.16
CA GLU A 10 9.92 -0.11 5.50
C GLU A 10 9.66 1.28 4.88
N ARG A 11 9.21 1.33 3.63
CA ARG A 11 8.86 2.60 2.96
C ARG A 11 7.73 3.36 3.65
N PHE A 12 6.74 2.67 4.19
CA PHE A 12 5.58 3.32 4.83
C PHE A 12 5.76 3.59 6.31
N SER A 13 6.52 2.75 7.03
CA SER A 13 6.84 2.97 8.45
C SER A 13 7.67 4.25 8.68
N GLY A 14 8.56 4.62 7.74
CA GLY A 14 9.35 5.85 7.80
C GLY A 14 8.57 7.15 7.52
N LEU A 15 7.33 7.07 7.02
CA LEU A 15 6.53 8.23 6.57
C LEU A 15 5.47 8.70 7.59
N LEU A 16 5.38 8.07 8.76
CA LEU A 16 4.42 8.44 9.83
C LEU A 16 4.85 9.67 10.65
N GLY A 17 5.82 10.46 10.17
CA GLY A 17 6.14 11.79 10.70
C GLY A 17 5.14 12.87 10.26
N PRO A 18 5.09 14.04 10.92
CA PRO A 18 4.03 15.06 10.77
C PRO A 18 4.00 15.79 9.41
N THR A 19 4.81 15.37 8.43
CA THR A 19 4.95 16.08 7.15
C THR A 19 4.34 15.26 6.02
N ARG A 20 3.19 15.73 5.52
CA ARG A 20 2.45 15.25 4.35
C ARG A 20 3.36 14.91 3.16
N LEU A 21 3.55 13.64 2.86
CA LEU A 21 3.85 13.18 1.50
C LEU A 21 3.02 11.92 1.22
N LEU A 22 2.33 11.97 0.08
CA LEU A 22 1.43 10.93 -0.42
C LEU A 22 2.19 9.61 -0.55
N SER A 23 1.98 8.71 0.41
CA SER A 23 2.54 7.35 0.41
C SER A 23 1.80 6.51 -0.63
N GLY A 24 2.26 6.57 -1.87
CA GLY A 24 1.74 5.77 -2.98
C GLY A 24 2.84 5.04 -3.74
N PHE A 25 2.46 4.05 -4.54
CA PHE A 25 3.34 3.31 -5.44
C PHE A 25 2.56 2.81 -6.66
N GLU A 26 3.27 2.40 -7.70
CA GLU A 26 2.68 1.89 -8.92
C GLU A 26 2.72 0.36 -8.96
N LEU A 27 1.58 -0.26 -9.26
CA LEU A 27 1.48 -1.66 -9.61
C LEU A 27 1.53 -1.82 -11.13
N VAL A 28 2.51 -2.56 -11.63
CA VAL A 28 2.65 -2.85 -13.06
C VAL A 28 2.22 -4.28 -13.36
N SER A 29 1.26 -4.43 -14.26
CA SER A 29 0.82 -5.73 -14.78
C SER A 29 1.78 -6.20 -15.87
N GLN A 30 2.59 -7.22 -15.60
CA GLN A 30 3.53 -7.80 -16.57
C GLN A 30 2.86 -8.42 -17.81
N ARG A 31 1.55 -8.71 -17.76
CA ARG A 31 0.82 -9.29 -18.89
C ARG A 31 0.29 -8.23 -19.86
N THR A 32 0.00 -7.03 -19.37
CA THR A 32 -0.75 -6.01 -20.12
C THR A 32 -0.08 -4.65 -20.13
N ASP A 33 1.09 -4.50 -19.49
CA ASP A 33 1.81 -3.25 -19.24
C ASP A 33 0.96 -2.12 -18.65
N LYS A 34 -0.17 -2.49 -18.01
CA LYS A 34 -1.03 -1.52 -17.33
C LYS A 34 -0.40 -1.15 -16.01
N VAL A 35 -0.35 0.16 -15.76
CA VAL A 35 0.09 0.74 -14.49
C VAL A 35 -1.14 1.17 -13.71
N VAL A 36 -1.19 0.80 -12.44
CA VAL A 36 -2.21 1.25 -11.48
C VAL A 36 -1.51 1.96 -10.34
N GLU A 37 -1.79 3.24 -10.15
CA GLU A 37 -1.30 3.98 -8.99
C GLU A 37 -2.10 3.52 -7.75
N MET A 38 -1.39 3.11 -6.71
CA MET A 38 -1.93 2.72 -5.42
C MET A 38 -1.56 3.77 -4.39
N ARG A 39 -2.52 4.26 -3.61
CA ARG A 39 -2.28 5.18 -2.50
C ARG A 39 -2.66 4.55 -1.18
N LEU A 40 -1.85 4.81 -0.16
CA LEU A 40 -2.17 4.41 1.20
C LEU A 40 -3.52 5.03 1.60
N ALA A 41 -4.49 4.17 1.86
CA ALA A 41 -5.76 4.57 2.42
C ALA A 41 -5.62 4.75 3.93
N ARG A 42 -5.14 3.70 4.61
CA ARG A 42 -4.89 3.70 6.05
C ARG A 42 -4.07 2.48 6.51
N PRO A 43 -3.32 2.61 7.61
CA PRO A 43 -2.86 1.47 8.41
C PRO A 43 -4.00 0.92 9.28
N HIS A 44 -3.95 -0.38 9.58
CA HIS A 44 -4.88 -1.07 10.47
C HIS A 44 -4.14 -1.74 11.62
N TYR A 45 -4.65 -1.55 12.84
CA TYR A 45 -4.06 -2.05 14.07
C TYR A 45 -5.01 -3.01 14.76
N ASP A 46 -4.48 -3.96 15.53
CA ASP A 46 -5.29 -4.82 16.39
C ASP A 46 -5.72 -4.09 17.67
N PHE A 47 -6.32 -4.85 18.60
CA PHE A 47 -6.79 -4.31 19.88
C PHE A 47 -5.65 -4.00 20.87
N GLU A 48 -4.45 -4.52 20.64
CA GLU A 48 -3.25 -4.25 21.45
C GLU A 48 -2.48 -3.02 20.93
N GLY A 49 -2.86 -2.53 19.74
CA GLY A 49 -2.22 -1.39 19.07
C GLY A 49 -1.09 -1.81 18.13
N GLU A 50 -0.94 -3.10 17.87
CA GLU A 50 0.06 -3.64 16.95
C GLU A 50 -0.42 -3.53 15.51
N LEU A 51 0.49 -3.20 14.60
CA LEU A 51 0.19 -3.01 13.19
C LEU A 51 -0.08 -4.37 12.53
N THR A 52 -1.27 -4.53 11.95
CA THR A 52 -1.69 -5.79 11.30
C THR A 52 -1.51 -5.77 9.80
N HIS A 53 -1.92 -4.68 9.14
CA HIS A 53 -1.83 -4.53 7.69
C HIS A 53 -1.98 -3.07 7.24
N TRP A 54 -1.60 -2.81 6.00
CA TRP A 54 -1.88 -1.57 5.29
C TRP A 54 -2.89 -1.80 4.18
N GLU A 55 -3.84 -0.86 4.04
CA GLU A 55 -4.84 -0.84 2.97
C GLU A 55 -4.48 0.25 1.95
N PHE A 56 -4.45 -0.12 0.67
CA PHE A 56 -4.17 0.80 -0.44
C PHE A 56 -5.33 0.83 -1.44
N ASN A 57 -5.71 2.03 -1.84
CA ASN A 57 -6.74 2.25 -2.86
C ASN A 57 -6.10 2.48 -4.22
N PRO A 58 -6.64 1.88 -5.29
CA PRO A 58 -6.25 2.23 -6.65
C PRO A 58 -6.80 3.61 -7.03
N ILE A 59 -5.99 4.38 -7.74
CA ILE A 59 -6.37 5.67 -8.32
C ILE A 59 -6.77 5.45 -9.78
N ASP A 60 -7.92 6.01 -10.16
CA ASP A 60 -8.48 5.98 -11.52
C ASP A 60 -8.57 4.57 -12.13
N CYS A 61 -8.75 3.54 -11.29
CA CYS A 61 -8.88 2.15 -11.71
C CYS A 61 -10.01 1.43 -10.96
N GLU A 62 -11.26 1.72 -11.33
CA GLU A 62 -12.47 1.18 -10.68
C GLU A 62 -12.59 -0.35 -10.76
N SER A 63 -11.92 -0.98 -11.73
CA SER A 63 -11.91 -2.44 -11.87
C SER A 63 -10.96 -3.14 -10.90
N PHE A 64 -10.12 -2.39 -10.18
CA PHE A 64 -9.12 -2.92 -9.27
C PHE A 64 -9.63 -2.76 -7.82
N ASN A 65 -9.53 -3.83 -7.03
CA ASN A 65 -9.90 -3.78 -5.62
C ASN A 65 -8.77 -3.15 -4.80
N ASN A 66 -9.07 -2.76 -3.56
CA ASN A 66 -8.07 -2.34 -2.61
C ASN A 66 -7.01 -3.45 -2.42
N LEU A 67 -5.74 -3.06 -2.35
CA LEU A 67 -4.64 -3.96 -2.02
C LEU A 67 -4.44 -3.97 -0.51
N ILE A 68 -4.39 -5.18 0.05
CA ILE A 68 -4.10 -5.41 1.46
C ILE A 68 -2.70 -6.02 1.57
N VAL A 69 -1.84 -5.38 2.34
CA VAL A 69 -0.48 -5.87 2.63
C VAL A 69 -0.40 -6.16 4.13
N PHE A 70 -0.29 -7.44 4.50
CA PHE A 70 -0.17 -7.87 5.89
C PHE A 70 1.25 -7.62 6.43
N ASN A 71 1.33 -7.28 7.71
CA ASN A 71 2.56 -7.07 8.45
C ASN A 71 3.02 -8.40 9.06
N ASP A 72 3.62 -9.26 8.24
CA ASP A 72 4.26 -10.55 8.59
C ASP A 72 5.66 -10.63 7.97
#